data_AF-A0A7C0Y662-F1
#
_entry.id   AF-A0A7C0Y662-F1
#
_cell.length_a   1.000
_cell.length_b   1.000
_cell.length_c   1.000
_cell.angle_alpha   90.00
_cell.angle_beta   90.00
_cell.angle_gamma   90.00
#
_symmetry.space_group_name_H-M   'P 1'
#
loop_
_entity.id
_entity.type
_entity.pdbx_description
1 polymer ?
#
loop_
_entity_poly.entity_id
_entity_poly.type
_entity_poly.pdbx_seq_one_letter_code
_entity_poly.pdbx_strand_id
1 'polypeptide(L)'
;MTLEKRKQIVNYFLSIFKIAKTLSYINIDFDDIEDSLVVSSAKATGTILITRDKKLLQRYPDLAKSPEEFWTEIRNKKINISMLDLPAEVASIYSDIERAMDKVLNKCNFILGNEVKQLEEKIANYIGTKYAIGVSSGTDALVISLRALAIKIKGQEYWDKEDLIITTPFAFIATGDAILRAGATPFFVDIDPDTFNIDPEQIK
;
A
#
# COMPACT_ATOMS: atom_id res chain seq x y z
N MET A 1 25.10 34.06 -7.54
CA MET A 1 24.86 33.00 -6.52
C MET A 1 26.18 32.29 -6.26
N THR A 2 26.61 32.20 -5.01
CA THR A 2 27.89 31.57 -4.63
C THR A 2 27.88 30.06 -4.89
N LEU A 3 29.06 29.47 -5.11
CA LEU A 3 29.23 28.03 -5.36
C LEU A 3 28.65 27.17 -4.21
N GLU A 4 28.73 27.69 -3.00
CA GLU A 4 28.25 27.04 -1.78
C GLU A 4 26.73 27.02 -1.67
N LYS A 5 26.06 28.12 -2.01
CA LYS A 5 24.59 28.16 -2.17
C LYS A 5 24.12 27.20 -3.27
N ARG A 6 24.86 27.08 -4.38
CA ARG A 6 24.55 26.11 -5.45
C ARG A 6 24.60 24.67 -4.94
N LYS A 7 25.66 24.29 -4.21
CA LYS A 7 25.77 22.95 -3.62
C LYS A 7 24.67 22.66 -2.61
N GLN A 8 24.32 23.62 -1.75
CA GLN A 8 23.21 23.46 -0.80
C GLN A 8 21.87 23.25 -1.51
N ILE A 9 21.59 24.02 -2.58
CA ILE A 9 20.37 23.85 -3.38
C ILE A 9 20.37 22.49 -4.09
N VAL A 10 21.49 22.05 -4.69
CA VAL A 10 21.58 20.75 -5.35
C VAL A 10 21.42 19.61 -4.37
N ASN A 11 22.02 19.68 -3.18
CA ASN A 11 21.88 18.63 -2.16
C ASN A 11 20.45 18.58 -1.60
N TYR A 12 19.85 19.74 -1.34
CA TYR A 12 18.44 19.82 -0.94
C TYR A 12 17.55 19.24 -2.04
N PHE A 13 17.78 19.61 -3.29
CA PHE A 13 17.07 19.07 -4.44
C PHE A 13 17.23 17.54 -4.49
N LEU A 14 18.45 17.00 -4.56
CA LEU A 14 18.70 15.56 -4.61
C LEU A 14 18.17 14.79 -3.38
N SER A 15 18.02 15.44 -2.22
CA SER A 15 17.38 14.81 -1.04
C SER A 15 15.87 14.61 -1.20
N ILE A 16 15.23 15.33 -2.13
CA ILE A 16 13.79 15.30 -2.41
C ILE A 16 13.48 14.40 -3.62
N PHE A 17 14.43 14.26 -4.56
CA PHE A 17 14.25 13.43 -5.76
C PHE A 17 14.72 11.98 -5.55
N LYS A 18 13.96 11.04 -6.09
CA LYS A 18 14.32 9.61 -6.12
C LYS A 18 14.85 9.23 -7.50
N ILE A 19 15.81 8.30 -7.53
CA ILE A 19 16.32 7.71 -8.77
C ILE A 19 15.25 6.76 -9.32
N ALA A 20 14.73 7.05 -10.50
CA ALA A 20 13.85 6.14 -11.23
C ALA A 20 14.69 5.20 -12.11
N LYS A 21 14.27 3.94 -12.23
CA LYS A 21 14.85 2.98 -13.16
C LYS A 21 14.00 2.85 -14.42
N THR A 22 14.64 2.56 -15.55
CA THR A 22 13.94 2.19 -16.78
C THR A 22 13.37 0.79 -16.63
N LEU A 23 12.06 0.64 -16.86
CA LEU A 23 11.39 -0.64 -16.75
C LEU A 23 11.69 -1.52 -17.97
N SER A 24 11.83 -2.82 -17.76
CA SER A 24 12.25 -3.80 -18.77
C SER A 24 11.29 -3.94 -19.95
N TYR A 25 10.04 -3.50 -19.79
CA TYR A 25 9.01 -3.54 -20.83
C TYR A 25 8.97 -2.28 -21.71
N ILE A 26 9.87 -1.31 -21.49
CA ILE A 26 9.96 -0.10 -22.31
C ILE A 26 11.02 -0.31 -23.38
N ASN A 27 10.62 -0.14 -24.64
CA ASN A 27 11.55 -0.16 -25.77
C ASN A 27 12.42 1.09 -25.74
N ILE A 28 13.74 0.87 -25.71
CA ILE A 28 14.76 1.91 -25.72
C ILE A 28 15.14 2.21 -27.17
N ASP A 29 15.24 3.49 -27.51
CA ASP A 29 15.82 3.96 -28.77
C ASP A 29 17.35 4.01 -28.62
N PHE A 30 18.08 3.33 -29.50
CA PHE A 30 19.54 3.15 -29.37
C PHE A 30 20.35 4.28 -30.02
N ASP A 31 19.70 5.29 -30.61
CA ASP A 31 20.38 6.43 -31.23
C ASP A 31 21.17 7.27 -30.20
N ASP A 32 20.57 7.54 -29.05
CA ASP A 32 21.20 8.16 -27.88
C ASP A 32 20.68 7.47 -26.62
N ILE A 33 21.50 6.56 -26.08
CA ILE A 33 21.09 5.71 -24.97
C ILE A 33 20.82 6.51 -23.69
N GLU A 34 21.51 7.64 -23.48
CA GLU A 34 21.32 8.47 -22.28
C GLU A 34 19.94 9.12 -22.32
N ASP A 35 19.64 9.83 -23.41
CA ASP A 35 18.34 10.48 -23.63
C ASP A 35 17.20 9.46 -23.62
N SER A 36 17.40 8.30 -24.23
CA SER A 36 16.39 7.24 -24.26
C SER A 36 16.10 6.63 -22.90
N LEU A 37 17.10 6.42 -22.05
CA LEU A 37 16.89 5.95 -20.68
C LEU A 37 16.13 6.98 -19.84
N VAL A 38 16.46 8.25 -20.01
CA VAL A 38 15.81 9.36 -19.31
C VAL A 38 14.34 9.49 -19.74
N VAL A 39 14.06 9.46 -21.04
CA VAL A 39 12.71 9.50 -21.61
C VAL A 39 11.90 8.27 -21.21
N SER A 40 12.51 7.09 -21.25
CA SER A 40 11.85 5.83 -20.87
C SER A 40 11.47 5.82 -19.40
N SER A 41 12.35 6.33 -18.53
CA SER A 41 12.08 6.46 -17.09
C SER A 41 10.97 7.47 -16.80
N ALA A 42 10.91 8.59 -17.54
CA ALA A 42 9.82 9.57 -17.44
C ALA A 42 8.47 8.97 -17.83
N LYS A 43 8.41 8.22 -18.96
CA LYS A 43 7.21 7.49 -19.39
C LYS A 43 6.77 6.43 -18.38
N ALA A 44 7.72 5.66 -17.83
CA ALA A 44 7.46 4.62 -16.84
C ALA A 44 6.76 5.15 -15.59
N THR A 45 7.14 6.34 -15.17
CA THR A 45 6.72 6.95 -13.90
C THR A 45 5.59 7.97 -14.06
N GLY A 46 5.16 8.25 -15.30
CA GLY A 46 4.19 9.31 -15.58
C GLY A 46 4.70 10.70 -15.20
N THR A 47 6.01 10.90 -15.19
CA THR A 47 6.64 12.17 -14.78
C THR A 47 6.94 13.05 -15.99
N ILE A 48 7.02 14.36 -15.74
CA ILE A 48 7.43 15.36 -16.72
C ILE A 48 8.94 15.54 -16.63
N LEU A 49 9.61 15.48 -17.78
CA LEU A 49 11.03 15.77 -17.91
C LEU A 49 11.26 17.28 -17.89
N ILE A 50 12.02 17.78 -16.93
CA ILE A 50 12.47 19.19 -16.95
C ILE A 50 13.89 19.22 -17.52
N THR A 51 14.06 19.80 -18.70
CA THR A 51 15.36 19.83 -19.38
C THR A 51 15.61 21.16 -20.09
N ARG A 52 16.89 21.47 -20.30
CA ARG A 52 17.34 22.58 -21.16
C ARG A 52 17.79 22.10 -22.54
N ASP A 53 17.79 20.78 -22.78
CA ASP A 53 18.14 20.22 -24.07
C ASP A 53 17.01 20.51 -25.09
N LYS A 54 17.36 21.28 -26.12
CA LYS A 54 16.39 21.69 -27.16
C LYS A 54 15.95 20.52 -28.04
N LYS A 55 16.79 19.51 -28.27
CA LYS A 55 16.43 18.33 -29.06
C LYS A 55 15.39 17.51 -28.34
N LEU A 56 15.57 17.27 -27.03
CA LEU A 56 14.59 16.57 -26.21
C LEU A 56 13.25 17.31 -26.14
N LEU A 57 13.27 18.64 -25.96
CA LEU A 57 12.06 19.47 -25.95
C LEU A 57 11.30 19.41 -27.29
N GLN A 58 12.03 19.40 -28.42
CA GLN A 58 11.41 19.30 -29.74
C GLN A 58 10.91 17.89 -30.07
N ARG A 59 11.66 16.85 -29.66
CA ARG A 59 11.35 15.45 -29.96
C ARG A 59 10.22 14.91 -29.08
N TYR A 60 10.10 15.39 -27.84
CA TYR A 60 9.11 14.93 -26.87
C TYR A 60 8.36 16.09 -26.19
N PRO A 61 7.61 16.93 -26.93
CA PRO A 61 6.96 18.12 -26.38
C PRO A 61 5.88 17.80 -25.33
N ASP A 62 5.29 16.61 -25.37
CA ASP A 62 4.27 16.17 -24.41
C ASP A 62 4.87 15.64 -23.10
N LEU A 63 6.16 15.26 -23.11
CA LEU A 63 6.85 14.64 -21.98
C LEU A 63 7.90 15.57 -21.36
N ALA A 64 8.41 16.54 -22.12
CA ALA A 64 9.48 17.44 -21.69
C ALA A 64 9.04 18.90 -21.64
N LYS A 65 9.52 19.62 -20.63
CA LYS A 65 9.30 21.06 -20.44
C LYS A 65 10.59 21.78 -20.10
N SER A 66 10.70 23.03 -20.53
CA SER A 66 11.76 23.90 -20.07
C SER A 66 11.56 24.28 -18.59
N PRO A 67 12.62 24.65 -17.85
CA PRO A 67 12.47 25.15 -16.49
C PRO A 67 11.52 26.34 -16.40
N GLU A 68 11.51 27.24 -17.38
CA GLU A 68 10.65 28.43 -17.39
C GLU A 68 9.16 28.08 -17.50
N GLU A 69 8.82 27.16 -18.40
CA GLU A 69 7.44 26.65 -18.56
C GLU A 69 6.98 25.94 -17.29
N PHE A 70 7.81 25.07 -16.73
CA PHE A 70 7.49 24.35 -15.49
C PHE A 70 7.23 25.30 -14.31
N TRP A 71 8.08 26.31 -14.12
CA TRP A 71 7.90 27.29 -13.04
C TRP A 71 6.61 28.10 -13.18
N THR A 72 6.22 28.40 -14.42
CA THR A 72 4.98 29.13 -14.71
C THR A 72 3.76 28.28 -14.39
N GLU A 73 3.80 26.99 -14.70
CA GLU A 73 2.72 26.04 -14.41
C GLU A 73 2.54 25.81 -12.90
N ILE A 74 3.64 25.52 -12.18
CA ILE A 74 3.60 25.23 -10.74
C ILE A 74 3.03 26.40 -9.95
N ARG A 75 3.40 27.65 -10.29
CA ARG A 75 2.89 28.84 -9.61
C ARG A 75 1.36 28.99 -9.71
N ASN A 76 0.78 28.51 -10.80
CA ASN A 76 -0.65 28.65 -11.07
C ASN A 76 -1.45 27.40 -10.70
N LYS A 77 -0.79 26.32 -10.27
CA LYS A 77 -1.44 25.04 -9.97
C LYS A 77 -2.13 25.10 -8.61
N LYS A 78 -3.46 24.96 -8.60
CA LYS A 78 -4.21 24.72 -7.36
C LYS A 78 -3.82 23.35 -6.80
N ILE A 79 -3.41 23.34 -5.54
CA ILE A 79 -3.08 22.11 -4.82
C ILE A 79 -4.39 21.43 -4.42
N ASN A 80 -4.61 20.20 -4.89
CA ASN A 80 -5.66 19.34 -4.38
C ASN A 80 -5.07 18.50 -3.24
N ILE A 81 -5.66 18.55 -2.05
CA ILE A 81 -5.22 17.77 -0.90
C ILE A 81 -6.07 16.50 -0.89
N SER A 82 -5.47 15.38 -1.30
CA SER A 82 -6.13 14.08 -1.21
C SER A 82 -6.31 13.68 0.26
N MET A 83 -7.42 13.02 0.58
CA MET A 83 -7.61 12.40 1.89
C MET A 83 -6.57 11.30 2.17
N LEU A 84 -6.11 10.61 1.11
CA LEU A 84 -5.09 9.57 1.17
C LEU A 84 -4.26 9.54 -0.13
N ASP A 85 -2.93 9.48 -0.01
CA ASP A 85 -1.99 9.46 -1.14
C ASP A 85 -1.13 8.19 -1.11
N LEU A 86 -1.73 7.05 -1.46
CA LEU A 86 -1.04 5.77 -1.55
C LEU A 86 0.14 5.78 -2.55
N PRO A 87 0.06 6.43 -3.72
CA PRO A 87 1.22 6.55 -4.61
C PRO A 87 2.44 7.17 -3.93
N ALA A 88 2.27 8.24 -3.14
CA ALA A 88 3.36 8.84 -2.40
C ALA A 88 3.94 7.90 -1.33
N GLU A 89 3.08 7.19 -0.60
CA GLU A 89 3.52 6.18 0.39
C GLU A 89 4.30 5.05 -0.29
N VAL A 90 3.79 4.46 -1.37
CA VAL A 90 4.47 3.41 -2.13
C VAL A 90 5.79 3.91 -2.68
N ALA A 91 5.82 5.11 -3.24
CA ALA A 91 7.06 5.72 -3.75
C ALA A 91 8.11 5.83 -2.63
N SER A 92 7.71 6.06 -1.38
CA SER A 92 8.61 6.15 -0.23
C SER A 92 9.37 4.84 0.06
N ILE A 93 8.74 3.69 -0.15
CA ILE A 93 9.26 2.34 0.14
C ILE A 93 9.51 1.46 -1.10
N TYR A 94 9.39 2.04 -2.29
CA TYR A 94 9.39 1.29 -3.56
C TYR A 94 10.61 0.37 -3.75
N SER A 95 11.80 0.82 -3.36
CA SER A 95 13.02 0.02 -3.47
C SER A 95 12.97 -1.29 -2.66
N ASP A 96 12.28 -1.26 -1.52
CA ASP A 96 12.14 -2.45 -0.68
C ASP A 96 11.04 -3.38 -1.21
N ILE A 97 9.94 -2.81 -1.73
CA ILE A 97 8.90 -3.55 -2.44
C ILE A 97 9.51 -4.29 -3.63
N GLU A 98 10.25 -3.58 -4.47
CA GLU A 98 10.90 -4.12 -5.65
C GLU A 98 11.84 -5.27 -5.29
N ARG A 99 12.71 -5.08 -4.28
CA ARG A 99 13.61 -6.13 -3.80
C ARG A 99 12.85 -7.36 -3.29
N ALA A 100 11.70 -7.17 -2.64
CA ALA A 100 10.86 -8.27 -2.16
C ALA A 100 10.17 -8.99 -3.34
N MET A 101 9.64 -8.25 -4.31
CA MET A 101 9.03 -8.79 -5.52
C MET A 101 10.02 -9.63 -6.32
N ASP A 102 11.24 -9.13 -6.55
CA ASP A 102 12.29 -9.86 -7.29
C ASP A 102 12.61 -11.20 -6.63
N LYS A 103 12.63 -11.29 -5.30
CA LYS A 103 12.85 -12.56 -4.59
C LYS A 103 11.76 -13.59 -4.88
N VAL A 104 10.49 -13.15 -4.93
CA VAL A 104 9.35 -14.04 -5.20
C VAL A 104 9.33 -14.45 -6.67
N LEU A 105 9.49 -13.48 -7.58
CA LEU A 105 9.49 -13.70 -9.03
C LEU A 105 10.60 -14.66 -9.45
N ASN A 106 11.82 -14.50 -8.92
CA ASN A 106 12.94 -15.37 -9.25
C ASN A 106 12.76 -16.82 -8.77
N LYS A 107 11.93 -17.06 -7.75
CA LYS A 107 11.67 -18.39 -7.20
C LYS A 107 10.38 -19.02 -7.75
N CYS A 108 9.49 -18.24 -8.36
CA CYS A 108 8.17 -18.65 -8.83
C CYS A 108 7.31 -19.38 -7.77
N ASN A 109 7.54 -19.09 -6.48
CA ASN A 109 6.77 -19.70 -5.39
C ASN A 109 5.77 -18.69 -4.82
N PHE A 110 4.56 -18.71 -5.36
CA PHE A 110 3.55 -17.67 -5.12
C PHE A 110 2.55 -18.01 -4.00
N ILE A 111 2.43 -19.27 -3.60
CA ILE A 111 1.41 -19.73 -2.64
C ILE A 111 2.12 -20.43 -1.48
N LEU A 112 1.86 -19.96 -0.25
CA LEU A 112 2.43 -20.52 0.98
C LEU A 112 3.97 -20.60 0.95
N GLY A 113 4.61 -19.63 0.29
CA GLY A 113 6.06 -19.53 0.21
C GLY A 113 6.72 -19.05 1.51
N ASN A 114 8.05 -19.09 1.53
CA ASN A 114 8.85 -18.69 2.69
C ASN A 114 8.57 -17.25 3.16
N GLU A 115 8.22 -16.34 2.25
CA GLU A 115 7.89 -14.95 2.61
C GLU A 115 6.63 -14.87 3.50
N VAL A 116 5.65 -15.77 3.31
CA VAL A 116 4.44 -15.85 4.16
C VAL A 116 4.82 -16.26 5.58
N LYS A 117 5.62 -17.32 5.72
CA LYS A 117 6.09 -17.80 7.03
C LYS A 117 6.87 -16.72 7.79
N GLN A 118 7.76 -16.01 7.10
CA GLN A 118 8.53 -14.92 7.71
C GLN A 118 7.64 -13.76 8.15
N LEU A 119 6.60 -13.43 7.38
CA LEU A 119 5.63 -12.42 7.74
C LEU A 119 4.84 -12.83 8.99
N GLU A 120 4.34 -14.06 9.02
CA GLU A 120 3.63 -14.62 10.17
C GLU A 120 4.49 -14.59 11.45
N GLU A 121 5.75 -15.03 11.38
CA GLU A 121 6.69 -14.97 12.52
C GLU A 121 6.93 -13.53 12.99
N LYS A 122 7.11 -12.59 12.07
CA LYS A 122 7.29 -11.16 12.41
C LYS A 122 6.05 -10.56 13.05
N ILE A 123 4.86 -10.87 12.53
CA ILE A 123 3.58 -10.39 13.07
C ILE A 123 3.34 -10.98 14.47
N ALA A 124 3.58 -12.28 14.65
CA ALA A 124 3.45 -12.93 15.95
C ALA A 124 4.35 -12.26 17.00
N ASN A 125 5.61 -11.99 16.64
CA ASN A 125 6.56 -11.29 17.50
C ASN A 125 6.16 -9.82 17.76
N TYR A 126 5.67 -9.11 16.75
CA TYR A 126 5.24 -7.71 16.88
C TYR A 126 4.04 -7.54 17.81
N ILE A 127 3.05 -8.45 17.71
CA ILE A 127 1.84 -8.43 18.54
C ILE A 127 2.11 -9.04 19.93
N GLY A 128 3.13 -9.89 20.08
CA GLY A 128 3.43 -10.60 21.33
C GLY A 128 2.60 -11.86 21.53
N THR A 129 2.21 -12.54 20.45
CA THR A 129 1.46 -13.80 20.48
C THR A 129 2.32 -14.99 20.02
N LYS A 130 1.89 -16.22 20.33
CA LYS A 130 2.61 -17.44 19.96
C LYS A 130 2.53 -17.75 18.45
N TYR A 131 1.44 -17.37 17.80
CA TYR A 131 1.16 -17.70 16.40
C TYR A 131 0.48 -16.54 15.69
N ALA A 132 0.77 -16.38 14.40
CA ALA A 132 -0.02 -15.58 13.46
C ALA A 132 -0.24 -16.42 12.20
N ILE A 133 -1.41 -16.29 11.56
CA ILE A 133 -1.76 -17.04 10.36
C ILE A 133 -2.25 -16.04 9.30
N GLY A 134 -1.57 -16.02 8.16
CA GLY A 134 -1.91 -15.18 7.02
C GLY A 134 -3.11 -15.75 6.26
N VAL A 135 -4.09 -14.89 5.98
CA VAL A 135 -5.31 -15.23 5.21
C VAL A 135 -5.59 -14.16 4.17
N SER A 136 -6.62 -14.37 3.34
CA SER A 136 -6.93 -13.50 2.19
C SER A 136 -7.39 -12.09 2.58
N SER A 137 -8.05 -11.94 3.74
CA SER A 137 -8.74 -10.72 4.15
C SER A 137 -9.05 -10.71 5.65
N GLY A 138 -9.39 -9.52 6.19
CA GLY A 138 -9.87 -9.39 7.57
C GLY A 138 -11.16 -10.16 7.85
N THR A 139 -12.07 -10.25 6.88
CA THR A 139 -13.32 -11.03 7.03
C THR A 139 -13.02 -12.52 7.14
N ASP A 140 -12.13 -13.07 6.30
CA ASP A 140 -11.74 -14.47 6.40
C ASP A 140 -11.00 -14.78 7.70
N ALA A 141 -10.22 -13.82 8.22
CA ALA A 141 -9.58 -13.95 9.53
C ALA A 141 -10.63 -14.15 10.64
N LEU A 142 -11.70 -13.36 10.64
CA LEU A 142 -12.81 -13.49 11.59
C LEU A 142 -13.56 -14.81 11.41
N VAL A 143 -13.96 -15.16 10.18
CA VAL A 143 -14.71 -16.39 9.89
C VAL A 143 -13.94 -17.63 10.31
N ILE A 144 -12.66 -17.75 9.92
CA ILE A 144 -11.84 -18.91 10.25
C ILE A 144 -11.61 -19.00 11.77
N SER A 145 -11.41 -17.86 12.44
CA SER A 145 -11.27 -17.83 13.91
C SER A 145 -12.53 -18.31 14.63
N LEU A 146 -13.70 -17.86 14.19
CA LEU A 146 -14.98 -18.28 14.75
C LEU A 146 -15.25 -19.76 14.49
N ARG A 147 -14.96 -20.27 13.30
CA ARG A 147 -15.13 -21.69 12.96
C ARG A 147 -14.15 -22.58 13.73
N ALA A 148 -12.91 -22.14 13.91
CA ALA A 148 -11.95 -22.84 14.76
C ALA A 148 -12.42 -22.93 16.22
N LEU A 149 -13.06 -21.88 16.75
CA LEU A 149 -13.69 -21.91 18.07
C LEU A 149 -14.87 -22.88 18.12
N ALA A 150 -15.73 -22.91 17.09
CA ALA A 150 -16.82 -23.88 17.01
C ALA A 150 -16.30 -25.32 17.05
N ILE A 151 -15.22 -25.63 16.31
CA ILE A 151 -14.60 -26.97 16.32
C ILE A 151 -14.13 -27.31 17.74
N LYS A 152 -13.48 -26.36 18.40
CA LYS A 152 -12.94 -26.57 19.75
C LYS A 152 -14.03 -26.74 20.82
N ILE A 153 -15.10 -25.96 20.74
CA ILE A 153 -16.13 -25.87 21.80
C ILE A 153 -17.26 -26.86 21.56
N LYS A 154 -17.72 -27.00 20.30
CA LYS A 154 -18.89 -27.80 19.91
C LYS A 154 -18.53 -29.09 19.19
N GLY A 155 -17.28 -29.26 18.75
CA GLY A 155 -16.86 -30.45 18.00
C GLY A 155 -17.30 -30.46 16.53
N GLN A 156 -17.78 -29.32 16.01
CA GLN A 156 -18.22 -29.17 14.62
C GLN A 156 -17.73 -27.85 14.02
N GLU A 157 -17.69 -27.76 12.69
CA GLU A 157 -17.05 -26.64 11.99
C GLU A 157 -17.82 -25.31 12.08
N TYR A 158 -19.14 -25.37 12.26
CA TYR A 158 -20.02 -24.20 12.29
C TYR A 158 -20.73 -24.06 13.64
N TRP A 159 -21.08 -22.83 13.98
CA TRP A 159 -22.03 -22.55 15.04
C TRP A 159 -23.46 -22.90 14.58
N ASP A 160 -24.36 -23.02 15.54
CA ASP A 160 -25.79 -23.14 15.29
C ASP A 160 -26.42 -21.74 15.24
N LYS A 161 -27.56 -21.61 14.57
CA LYS A 161 -28.24 -20.31 14.40
C LYS A 161 -28.62 -19.67 15.74
N GLU A 162 -28.88 -20.50 16.74
CA GLU A 162 -29.25 -20.12 18.10
C GLU A 162 -28.04 -19.65 18.92
N ASP A 163 -26.81 -19.91 18.48
CA ASP A 163 -25.61 -19.40 19.13
C ASP A 163 -25.48 -17.90 18.86
N LEU A 164 -25.40 -17.12 19.94
CA LEU A 164 -25.31 -15.67 19.89
C LEU A 164 -23.87 -15.21 20.09
N ILE A 165 -23.35 -14.40 19.17
CA ILE A 165 -22.03 -13.77 19.29
C ILE A 165 -22.21 -12.27 19.44
N ILE A 166 -21.74 -11.74 20.56
CA ILE A 166 -21.85 -10.32 20.89
C ILE A 166 -20.94 -9.51 19.95
N THR A 167 -21.50 -8.43 19.41
CA THR A 167 -20.79 -7.42 18.63
C THR A 167 -21.55 -6.09 18.71
N THR A 168 -21.11 -5.06 17.99
CA THR A 168 -21.77 -3.76 17.92
C THR A 168 -22.27 -3.44 16.50
N PRO A 169 -23.42 -2.75 16.36
CA PRO A 169 -23.89 -2.29 15.04
C PRO A 169 -23.05 -1.10 14.53
N PHE A 170 -22.28 -0.43 15.39
CA PHE A 170 -21.35 0.64 15.01
C PHE A 170 -19.97 0.10 14.61
N ALA A 171 -19.96 -0.87 13.70
CA ALA A 171 -18.74 -1.47 13.15
C ALA A 171 -18.86 -1.61 11.63
N PHE A 172 -17.73 -1.86 10.96
CA PHE A 172 -17.77 -2.22 9.55
C PHE A 172 -18.52 -3.55 9.37
N ILE A 173 -19.32 -3.66 8.29
CA ILE A 173 -20.24 -4.78 8.06
C ILE A 173 -19.57 -6.17 8.10
N ALA A 174 -18.27 -6.23 7.79
CA ALA A 174 -17.49 -7.47 7.84
C ALA A 174 -17.59 -8.21 9.18
N THR A 175 -17.73 -7.49 10.30
CA THR A 175 -17.81 -8.12 11.62
C THR A 175 -19.09 -8.94 11.78
N GLY A 176 -20.25 -8.37 11.43
CA GLY A 176 -21.54 -9.07 11.48
C GLY A 176 -21.66 -10.15 10.41
N ASP A 177 -21.16 -9.87 9.20
CA ASP A 177 -21.12 -10.85 8.11
C ASP A 177 -20.28 -12.08 8.48
N ALA A 178 -19.13 -11.88 9.14
CA ALA A 178 -18.29 -12.99 9.57
C ALA A 178 -18.98 -13.92 10.60
N ILE A 179 -19.78 -13.36 11.51
CA ILE A 179 -20.58 -14.13 12.48
C ILE A 179 -21.60 -15.01 11.77
N LEU A 180 -22.35 -14.42 10.83
CA LEU A 180 -23.35 -15.13 10.03
C LEU A 180 -22.71 -16.22 9.17
N ARG A 181 -21.58 -15.92 8.50
CA ARG A 181 -20.81 -16.90 7.70
C ARG A 181 -20.24 -18.04 8.54
N ALA A 182 -20.03 -17.84 9.84
CA ALA A 182 -19.60 -18.88 10.77
C ALA A 182 -20.78 -19.73 11.31
N GLY A 183 -22.03 -19.39 10.97
CA GLY A 183 -23.25 -20.13 11.36
C GLY A 183 -24.01 -19.54 12.56
N ALA A 184 -23.44 -18.55 13.25
CA ALA A 184 -24.01 -17.93 14.44
C ALA A 184 -24.89 -16.71 14.11
N THR A 185 -25.63 -16.22 15.10
CA THR A 185 -26.41 -14.97 14.99
C THR A 185 -25.69 -13.82 15.73
N PRO A 186 -25.48 -12.66 15.09
CA PRO A 186 -24.91 -11.50 15.76
C PRO A 186 -25.90 -10.95 16.79
N PHE A 187 -25.43 -10.76 18.02
CA PHE A 187 -26.16 -10.09 19.09
C PHE A 187 -25.58 -8.70 19.29
N PHE A 188 -26.37 -7.68 18.94
CA PHE A 188 -25.90 -6.31 18.92
C PHE A 188 -26.02 -5.64 20.28
N VAL A 189 -24.90 -5.09 20.75
CA VAL A 189 -24.76 -4.23 21.93
C VAL A 189 -24.31 -2.85 21.46
N ASP A 190 -24.85 -1.81 22.07
CA ASP A 190 -24.57 -0.43 21.68
C ASP A 190 -23.13 -0.01 22.06
N ILE A 191 -22.74 1.17 21.60
CA ILE A 191 -21.42 1.75 21.87
C ILE A 191 -21.45 2.72 23.06
N ASP A 192 -20.27 2.91 23.64
CA ASP A 192 -19.96 4.09 24.43
C ASP A 192 -19.72 5.27 23.47
N PRO A 193 -20.51 6.36 23.53
CA PRO A 193 -20.40 7.49 22.61
C PRO A 193 -19.10 8.30 22.76
N ASP A 194 -18.39 8.18 23.89
CA ASP A 194 -17.13 8.89 24.11
C ASP A 194 -15.95 8.15 23.45
N THR A 195 -16.04 6.82 23.31
CA THR A 195 -14.96 5.99 22.75
C THR A 195 -15.28 5.38 21.39
N PHE A 196 -16.55 5.37 20.98
CA PHE A 196 -17.08 4.70 19.79
C PHE A 196 -16.81 3.19 19.75
N ASN A 197 -16.43 2.58 20.88
CA ASN A 197 -16.29 1.14 21.03
C ASN A 197 -17.53 0.55 21.70
N ILE A 198 -17.69 -0.77 21.61
CA ILE A 198 -18.77 -1.49 22.31
C ILE A 198 -18.78 -1.13 23.80
N ASP A 199 -19.97 -0.79 24.33
CA ASP A 199 -20.11 -0.41 25.73
C ASP A 199 -20.00 -1.65 26.64
N PRO A 200 -18.94 -1.78 27.46
CA PRO A 200 -18.76 -2.95 28.31
C PRO A 200 -19.85 -3.09 29.38
N GLU A 201 -20.46 -1.99 29.84
CA GLU A 201 -21.50 -2.03 30.88
C GLU A 201 -22.84 -2.59 30.35
N GLN A 202 -23.00 -2.63 29.03
CA GLN A 202 -24.17 -3.21 28.37
C GLN A 202 -24.00 -4.69 28.02
N ILE A 203 -22.80 -5.26 28.20
CA ILE A 203 -22.52 -6.69 28.02
C ILE A 203 -22.93 -7.43 29.30
N LYS A 204 -23.99 -8.25 29.22
CA LYS A 204 -24.57 -9.00 30.35
C LYS A 204 -24.44 -10.51 30.20
#